data_AF-A0A3B9MRD8-F1
#
_entry.id   AF-A0A3B9MRD8-F1
#
_cell.length_a   1.000
_cell.length_b   1.000
_cell.length_c   1.000
_cell.angle_alpha   90.00
_cell.angle_beta   90.00
_cell.angle_gamma   90.00
#
_symmetry.space_group_name_H-M   'P 1'
#
loop_
_entity.id
_entity.type
_entity.pdbx_description
1 polymer ?
#
loop_
_entity_poly.entity_id
_entity_poly.type
_entity_poly.pdbx_seq_one_letter_code
_entity_poly.pdbx_strand_id
1 'polypeptide(L)' 'MAAAFVAYQKLTPQVRARVDALVRLNPRFSTWSATIPHGTSAAKKRMMLFMIAATWP' A
#
# COMPACT_ATOMS: atom_id res chain seq x y z
N MET A 1 -8.19 6.53 -6.48
CA MET A 1 -7.01 6.66 -5.61
C MET A 1 -7.14 7.68 -4.46
N ALA A 2 -7.75 8.86 -4.66
CA ALA A 2 -7.86 9.88 -3.59
C ALA A 2 -8.55 9.36 -2.31
N ALA A 3 -9.65 8.61 -2.44
CA ALA A 3 -10.32 7.99 -1.29
C ALA A 3 -9.42 7.01 -0.52
N ALA A 4 -8.62 6.19 -1.22
CA ALA A 4 -7.68 5.27 -0.59
C ALA A 4 -6.58 6.02 0.18
N PHE A 5 -6.08 7.13 -0.37
CA PHE A 5 -5.10 7.95 0.34
C PHE A 5 -5.67 8.51 1.66
N VAL A 6 -6.88 9.08 1.62
CA VAL A 6 -7.57 9.59 2.82
C VAL A 6 -7.83 8.46 3.82
N ALA A 7 -8.29 7.30 3.36
CA ALA A 7 -8.50 6.13 4.20
C ALA A 7 -7.21 5.70 4.89
N TYR A 8 -6.10 5.63 4.16
CA TYR A 8 -4.79 5.26 4.71
C TYR A 8 -4.35 6.24 5.81
N GLN A 9 -4.56 7.54 5.65
CA GLN A 9 -4.22 8.52 6.68
C GLN A 9 -4.96 8.28 8.00
N LYS A 10 -6.22 7.83 7.94
CA LYS A 10 -7.07 7.60 9.10
C LYS A 10 -6.82 6.25 9.81
N LEU A 11 -6.01 5.35 9.26
CA LEU A 11 -5.72 4.06 9.88
C LEU A 11 -4.92 4.21 11.19
N THR A 12 -5.21 3.38 12.19
CA THR A 12 -4.31 3.26 13.36
C THR A 12 -3.05 2.48 12.96
N PRO A 13 -1.92 2.60 13.70
CA PRO A 13 -0.70 1.84 13.41
C PRO A 13 -0.93 0.31 13.36
N GLN A 14 -1.79 -0.21 14.23
CA GLN A 14 -2.16 -1.62 14.27
C GLN A 14 -2.89 -2.05 12.99
N VAL A 15 -3.86 -1.25 12.53
CA VAL A 15 -4.60 -1.54 11.30
C VAL A 15 -3.69 -1.42 10.07
N ARG A 16 -2.76 -0.44 10.03
CA ARG A 16 -1.76 -0.34 8.96
C ARG A 16 -0.93 -1.61 8.83
N ALA A 17 -0.44 -2.15 9.96
CA ALA A 17 0.35 -3.39 9.93
C ALA A 17 -0.46 -4.57 9.38
N ARG A 18 -1.75 -4.65 9.73
CA ARG A 18 -2.65 -5.67 9.19
C ARG A 18 -2.89 -5.50 7.69
N VAL A 19 -3.16 -4.28 7.24
CA VAL A 19 -3.33 -3.95 5.82
C VAL A 19 -2.06 -4.27 5.03
N ASP A 20 -0.88 -3.90 5.53
CA ASP A 20 0.40 -4.23 4.90
C ASP A 20 0.58 -5.74 4.72
N ALA A 21 0.20 -6.53 5.73
CA ALA A 21 0.24 -7.98 5.65
C ALA A 21 -0.72 -8.52 4.58
N LEU A 22 -1.93 -7.98 4.50
CA LEU A 22 -2.93 -8.38 3.50
C LEU A 22 -2.50 -8.01 2.07
N VAL A 23 -1.97 -6.80 1.87
CA VAL A 23 -1.50 -6.34 0.55
C VAL A 23 -0.37 -7.23 0.01
N ARG A 24 0.50 -7.76 0.88
CA ARG A 24 1.57 -8.70 0.50
C ARG A 24 1.08 -10.05 -0.01
N LEU A 25 -0.15 -10.45 0.32
CA LEU A 25 -0.72 -11.71 -0.15
C LEU A 25 -1.24 -11.62 -1.59
N ASN A 26 -1.31 -10.42 -2.17
CA ASN A 26 -1.77 -10.26 -3.54
C ASN A 26 -0.73 -10.83 -4.53
N PRO A 27 -1.13 -11.66 -5.52
CA PRO A 27 -0.20 -12.20 -6.52
C PRO A 27 0.58 -11.14 -7.31
N ARG A 28 0.02 -9.93 -7.47
CA ARG A 28 0.66 -8.81 -8.16
C ARG A 28 1.55 -7.95 -7.27
N PHE A 29 1.74 -8.31 -6.00
CA PHE A 29 2.51 -7.53 -5.05
C PHE A 29 3.93 -7.23 -5.52
N SER A 30 4.60 -8.22 -6.13
CA SER A 30 5.95 -8.07 -6.68
C SER A 30 5.98 -7.04 -7.82
N THR A 31 5.01 -7.13 -8.74
CA THR A 31 4.85 -6.19 -9.85
C THR A 31 4.60 -4.77 -9.35
N TRP A 32 3.70 -4.59 -8.38
CA TRP A 32 3.42 -3.26 -7.82
C TRP A 32 4.63 -2.71 -7.07
N SER A 33 5.34 -3.55 -6.31
CA SER A 33 6.55 -3.16 -5.60
C SER A 33 7.65 -2.68 -6.54
N ALA A 34 7.80 -3.31 -7.71
CA ALA A 34 8.75 -2.91 -8.74
C ALA A 34 8.42 -1.56 -9.38
N THR A 35 7.16 -1.13 -9.38
CA THR A 35 6.74 0.16 -9.95
C THR A 35 7.05 1.35 -9.03
N ILE A 36 7.39 1.10 -7.76
CA ILE A 36 7.67 2.18 -6.81
C ILE A 36 9.13 2.63 -6.93
N PRO A 37 9.42 3.93 -7.13
CA PRO A 37 10.77 4.43 -7.31
C PRO A 37 11.75 4.00 -6.21
N HIS A 38 12.96 3.65 -6.62
CA HIS A 38 14.09 3.45 -5.71
C HIS A 38 14.32 4.72 -4.87
N GLY A 39 14.74 4.55 -3.61
CA GLY A 39 14.87 5.66 -2.65
C GLY A 39 13.58 6.09 -1.94
N THR A 40 12.40 5.58 -2.34
CA THR A 40 11.15 5.83 -1.60
C THR A 40 11.22 5.24 -0.18
N SER A 41 10.90 6.03 0.84
CA SER A 41 10.90 5.58 2.24
C SER A 41 9.93 4.41 2.44
N ALA A 42 10.23 3.52 3.40
CA ALA A 42 9.42 2.33 3.66
C ALA A 42 7.95 2.67 4.00
N ALA A 43 7.72 3.75 4.74
CA ALA A 43 6.37 4.22 5.07
C ALA A 43 5.60 4.69 3.83
N LYS A 44 6.26 5.44 2.94
CA LYS A 44 5.66 5.90 1.68
C LYS A 44 5.42 4.75 0.71
N LYS A 45 6.31 3.75 0.66
CA LYS A 45 6.12 2.51 -0.11
C LYS A 45 4.85 1.78 0.30
N ARG A 46 4.64 1.56 1.61
CA ARG A 46 3.44 0.89 2.15
C ARG A 46 2.15 1.62 1.77
N MET A 47 2.13 2.94 1.90
CA MET A 47 1.00 3.77 1.48
C MET A 47 0.72 3.63 -0.02
N MET A 48 1.76 3.70 -0.86
CA MET A 48 1.61 3.56 -2.31
C MET A 48 1.09 2.16 -2.69
N LEU A 49 1.60 1.10 -2.06
CA LEU A 49 1.12 -0.26 -2.27
C LEU A 49 -0.35 -0.42 -1.88
N PHE A 50 -0.77 0.17 -0.75
CA PHE A 50 -2.18 0.20 -0.38
C PHE A 50 -3.04 0.92 -1.42
N MET A 51 -2.59 2.07 -1.92
CA MET A 51 -3.33 2.83 -2.93
C MET A 51 -3.46 2.07 -4.25
N ILE A 52 -2.40 1.38 -4.69
CA ILE A 52 -2.42 0.53 -5.88
C ILE A 52 -3.38 -0.65 -5.68
N ALA A 53 -3.29 -1.33 -4.53
CA ALA A 53 -4.15 -2.45 -4.19
C ALA A 53 -5.64 -2.05 -4.15
N ALA A 54 -5.95 -0.83 -3.70
CA ALA A 54 -7.32 -0.30 -3.64
C ALA A 54 -7.96 -0.02 -5.01
N THR A 55 -7.20 -0.09 -6.10
CA THR A 55 -7.69 0.06 -7.48
C THR A 55 -7.44 -1.18 -8.34
N TRP A 56 -7.08 -2.30 -7.70
CA TRP A 56 -6.92 -3.57 -8.38
C TRP A 56 -8.29 -4.12 -8.82
N PRO A 57 -8.45 -4.60 -10.07
CA PRO A 57 -9.69 -5.25 -10.53
C PRO A 57 -9.98 -6.57 -9.83
#